data_AF-A0A2E0A0T3-F1
#
_entry.id   AF-A0A2E0A0T3-F1
#
_cell.length_a   1.000
_cell.length_b   1.000
_cell.length_c   1.000
_cell.angle_alpha   90.00
_cell.angle_beta   90.00
_cell.angle_gamma   90.00
#
_symmetry.space_group_name_H-M   'P 1'
#
loop_
_entity.id
_entity.type
_entity.pdbx_description
1 polymer ?
#
loop_
_entity_poly.entity_id
_entity_poly.type
_entity_poly.pdbx_seq_one_letter_code
_entity_poly.pdbx_strand_id
1 'polypeptide(L)'
;MSEYKSPLRVGIGGPVGSGKTALLEQLCKAMRDDYHIAVVTNDIYTKEDQRILTQAEALAPERIVGVETGGCPHTAIREDASMNLAAVENLARTFGNLDVVFVESGGDNLSATFSPELADLTIYVIDVASGEKIPRKGGPGITKSDLLVINKTDLAELVGANLDIMDSDTRRMRGEKPYVFSNLRTDISGLNEIISFVVTQGMLKSHQEKALA
;
A
#
# COMPACT_ATOMS: atom_id res chain seq x y z
N MET A 1 -23.08 -17.68 8.65
CA MET A 1 -21.68 -17.87 8.21
C MET A 1 -21.50 -17.04 6.96
N SER A 2 -20.43 -16.24 6.84
CA SER A 2 -20.17 -15.52 5.60
C SER A 2 -19.99 -16.52 4.45
N GLU A 3 -20.53 -16.22 3.28
CA GLU A 3 -20.45 -17.08 2.09
C GLU A 3 -19.04 -17.09 1.45
N TYR A 4 -18.10 -16.34 2.01
CA TYR A 4 -16.74 -16.18 1.51
C TYR A 4 -15.73 -16.02 2.66
N LYS A 5 -14.45 -16.27 2.34
CA LYS A 5 -13.31 -16.01 3.23
C LYS A 5 -13.07 -14.50 3.35
N SER A 6 -13.07 -13.97 4.57
CA SER A 6 -12.70 -12.57 4.82
C SER A 6 -11.20 -12.37 4.52
N PRO A 7 -10.84 -11.51 3.54
CA PRO A 7 -9.44 -11.26 3.20
C PRO A 7 -8.80 -10.25 4.16
N LEU A 8 -7.48 -10.31 4.31
CA LEU A 8 -6.70 -9.24 4.91
C LEU A 8 -6.81 -7.98 4.05
N ARG A 9 -7.11 -6.82 4.66
CA ARG A 9 -7.18 -5.55 3.94
C ARG A 9 -5.96 -4.71 4.26
N VAL A 10 -5.16 -4.40 3.25
CA VAL A 10 -3.92 -3.63 3.40
C VAL A 10 -4.09 -2.28 2.72
N GLY A 11 -4.17 -1.22 3.51
CA GLY A 11 -4.23 0.15 3.02
C GLY A 11 -2.86 0.68 2.63
N ILE A 12 -2.69 1.14 1.39
CA ILE A 12 -1.46 1.76 0.88
C ILE A 12 -1.72 3.26 0.66
N GLY A 13 -1.20 4.08 1.57
CA GLY A 13 -1.38 5.54 1.57
C GLY A 13 -0.07 6.28 1.30
N GLY A 14 -0.15 7.57 0.97
CA GLY A 14 1.04 8.39 0.78
C GLY A 14 0.80 9.63 -0.08
N PRO A 15 1.80 10.53 -0.18
CA PRO A 15 1.75 11.68 -1.08
C PRO A 15 1.59 11.32 -2.54
N VAL A 16 1.05 12.27 -3.31
CA VAL A 16 1.00 12.21 -4.78
C VAL A 16 2.39 11.93 -5.32
N GLY A 17 2.51 10.92 -6.18
CA GLY A 17 3.78 10.57 -6.83
C GLY A 17 4.80 9.82 -5.97
N SER A 18 4.51 9.48 -4.71
CA SER A 18 5.45 8.74 -3.82
C SER A 18 5.80 7.32 -4.31
N GLY A 19 4.97 6.73 -5.19
CA GLY A 19 5.19 5.41 -5.78
C GLY A 19 4.30 4.30 -5.23
N LYS A 20 3.11 4.64 -4.72
CA LYS A 20 2.09 3.68 -4.23
C LYS A 20 1.66 2.67 -5.30
N THR A 21 1.25 3.13 -6.49
CA THR A 21 0.91 2.27 -7.63
C THR A 21 2.07 1.36 -8.04
N ALA A 22 3.29 1.88 -8.03
CA ALA A 22 4.49 1.10 -8.35
C ALA A 22 4.77 0.01 -7.29
N LEU A 23 4.58 0.34 -6.01
CA LEU A 23 4.67 -0.65 -4.93
C LEU A 23 3.62 -1.74 -5.12
N LEU A 24 2.39 -1.34 -5.42
CA LEU A 24 1.27 -2.24 -5.58
C LEU A 24 1.44 -3.18 -6.78
N GLU A 25 1.95 -2.68 -7.90
CA GLU A 25 2.31 -3.49 -9.06
C GLU A 25 3.32 -4.59 -8.68
N GLN A 26 4.40 -4.21 -8.00
CA GLN A 26 5.47 -5.13 -7.62
C GLN A 26 5.00 -6.16 -6.58
N LEU A 27 4.21 -5.74 -5.59
CA LEU A 27 3.59 -6.65 -4.62
C LEU A 27 2.69 -7.67 -5.31
N CYS A 28 1.82 -7.22 -6.22
CA CYS A 28 0.93 -8.12 -6.96
C CYS A 28 1.72 -9.14 -7.77
N LYS A 29 2.72 -8.69 -8.55
CA LYS A 29 3.53 -9.58 -9.39
C LYS A 29 4.31 -10.61 -8.57
N ALA A 30 4.86 -10.20 -7.43
CA ALA A 30 5.66 -11.07 -6.58
C ALA A 30 4.84 -12.06 -5.74
N MET A 31 3.58 -11.71 -5.41
CA MET A 31 2.78 -12.49 -4.46
C MET A 31 1.64 -13.30 -5.10
N ARG A 32 1.21 -12.99 -6.33
CA ARG A 32 -0.01 -13.57 -6.93
C ARG A 32 0.03 -15.07 -7.19
N ASP A 33 1.22 -15.67 -7.25
CA ASP A 33 1.37 -17.11 -7.49
C ASP A 33 1.21 -17.92 -6.19
N ASP A 34 1.34 -17.26 -5.03
CA ASP A 34 1.24 -17.88 -3.70
C ASP A 34 0.00 -17.45 -2.90
N TYR A 35 -0.69 -16.38 -3.35
CA TYR A 35 -1.84 -15.80 -2.67
C TYR A 35 -2.94 -15.36 -3.64
N HIS A 36 -4.20 -15.47 -3.21
CA HIS A 36 -5.33 -14.90 -3.94
C HIS A 36 -5.49 -13.41 -3.62
N ILE A 37 -5.12 -12.56 -4.58
CA ILE A 37 -5.05 -11.10 -4.40
C ILE A 37 -6.14 -10.39 -5.19
N ALA A 38 -6.65 -9.29 -4.66
CA ALA A 38 -7.37 -8.28 -5.43
C ALA A 38 -6.93 -6.86 -5.01
N VAL A 39 -7.28 -5.87 -5.83
CA VAL A 39 -6.87 -4.48 -5.68
C VAL A 39 -8.08 -3.55 -5.83
N VAL A 40 -8.16 -2.56 -4.95
CA VAL A 40 -8.98 -1.37 -5.11
C VAL A 40 -8.07 -0.16 -5.23
N THR A 41 -8.13 0.59 -6.32
CA THR A 41 -7.38 1.84 -6.51
C THR A 41 -8.31 3.04 -6.41
N ASN A 42 -7.88 4.08 -5.71
CA ASN A 42 -8.66 5.31 -5.60
C ASN A 42 -8.00 6.45 -6.37
N ASP A 43 -8.79 7.11 -7.20
CA ASP A 43 -8.41 8.35 -7.88
C ASP A 43 -9.53 9.37 -7.74
N ILE A 44 -9.22 10.67 -7.80
CA ILE A 44 -10.23 11.70 -7.56
C ILE A 44 -11.18 11.83 -8.77
N TYR A 45 -10.62 11.85 -9.98
CA TYR A 45 -11.34 12.20 -11.22
C TYR A 45 -11.12 11.19 -12.36
N THR A 46 -10.42 10.09 -12.10
CA THR A 46 -10.02 9.14 -13.13
C THR A 46 -10.02 7.72 -12.58
N LYS A 47 -9.63 6.76 -13.44
CA LYS A 47 -9.26 5.39 -13.06
C LYS A 47 -7.88 5.06 -13.61
N GLU A 48 -6.96 6.03 -13.51
CA GLU A 48 -5.64 5.92 -14.11
C GLU A 48 -4.85 4.78 -13.50
N ASP A 49 -4.80 4.71 -12.17
CA ASP A 49 -4.07 3.66 -11.46
C ASP A 49 -4.64 2.25 -11.74
N GLN A 50 -5.98 2.11 -11.87
CA GLN A 50 -6.60 0.84 -12.30
C GLN A 50 -6.07 0.43 -13.69
N ARG A 51 -6.00 1.37 -14.64
CA ARG A 51 -5.53 1.11 -16.00
C ARG A 51 -4.04 0.75 -16.01
N ILE A 52 -3.21 1.49 -15.28
CA ILE A 52 -1.78 1.22 -15.14
C ILE A 52 -1.54 -0.20 -14.65
N LEU A 53 -2.19 -0.60 -13.55
CA LEU A 53 -2.02 -1.95 -12.99
C LEU A 53 -2.52 -3.04 -13.93
N THR A 54 -3.62 -2.80 -14.65
CA THR A 54 -4.16 -3.74 -15.62
C THR A 54 -3.22 -3.90 -16.82
N GLN A 55 -2.70 -2.80 -17.37
CA GLN A 55 -1.76 -2.81 -18.51
C GLN A 55 -0.40 -3.39 -18.14
N ALA A 56 0.03 -3.18 -16.89
CA ALA A 56 1.25 -3.78 -16.36
C ALA A 56 1.10 -5.28 -16.08
N GLU A 57 -0.09 -5.86 -16.31
CA GLU A 57 -0.44 -7.24 -15.98
C GLU A 57 -0.11 -7.56 -14.52
N ALA A 58 -0.43 -6.65 -13.59
CA ALA A 58 -0.20 -6.88 -12.16
C ALA A 58 -1.07 -8.06 -11.67
N LEU A 59 -2.36 -8.06 -12.04
CA LEU A 59 -3.33 -9.13 -11.83
C LEU A 59 -4.26 -9.22 -13.05
N ALA A 60 -5.12 -10.24 -13.09
CA ALA A 60 -6.22 -10.30 -14.05
C ALA A 60 -7.15 -9.07 -13.88
N PRO A 61 -7.68 -8.48 -14.98
CA PRO A 61 -8.44 -7.23 -14.92
C PRO A 61 -9.61 -7.24 -13.93
N GLU A 62 -10.32 -8.36 -13.81
CA GLU A 62 -11.46 -8.54 -12.90
C GLU A 62 -11.07 -8.48 -11.41
N ARG A 63 -9.78 -8.57 -11.08
CA ARG A 63 -9.24 -8.45 -9.72
C ARG A 63 -8.84 -7.01 -9.36
N ILE A 64 -8.95 -6.06 -10.28
CA ILE A 64 -8.51 -4.67 -10.10
C ILE A 64 -9.70 -3.74 -10.32
N VAL A 65 -10.14 -3.07 -9.25
CA VAL A 65 -11.30 -2.17 -9.27
C VAL A 65 -10.85 -0.73 -9.04
N GLY A 66 -11.20 0.17 -9.96
CA GLY A 66 -11.00 1.61 -9.80
C GLY A 66 -12.22 2.30 -9.19
N VAL A 67 -12.02 2.98 -8.06
CA VAL A 67 -12.99 3.83 -7.37
C VAL A 67 -12.64 5.29 -7.63
N GLU A 68 -13.57 6.03 -8.22
CA GLU A 68 -13.45 7.46 -8.43
C GLU A 68 -14.12 8.18 -7.26
N THR A 69 -13.34 8.89 -6.44
CA THR A 69 -13.82 9.38 -5.13
C THR A 69 -14.57 10.70 -5.21
N GLY A 70 -14.37 11.49 -6.27
CA GLY A 70 -15.02 12.79 -6.48
C GLY A 70 -14.62 13.91 -5.50
N GLY A 71 -13.69 13.65 -4.57
CA GLY A 71 -13.29 14.58 -3.51
C GLY A 71 -11.98 14.20 -2.82
N CYS A 72 -11.69 14.82 -1.68
CA CYS A 72 -10.41 14.62 -0.96
C CYS A 72 -10.17 13.13 -0.67
N PRO A 73 -9.00 12.56 -1.02
CA PRO A 73 -8.74 11.13 -0.87
C PRO A 73 -8.93 10.59 0.55
N HIS A 74 -8.52 11.36 1.57
CA HIS A 74 -8.69 10.96 2.97
C HIS A 74 -10.15 10.67 3.34
N THR A 75 -11.13 11.39 2.76
CA THR A 75 -12.55 11.13 3.00
C THR A 75 -12.91 9.71 2.61
N ALA A 76 -12.50 9.28 1.42
CA ALA A 76 -12.85 7.96 0.87
C ALA A 76 -12.17 6.79 1.61
N ILE A 77 -11.13 7.05 2.41
CA ILE A 77 -10.41 6.01 3.16
C ILE A 77 -10.59 6.11 4.67
N ARG A 78 -11.19 7.19 5.18
CA ARG A 78 -11.32 7.45 6.63
C ARG A 78 -12.69 7.94 7.05
N GLU A 79 -13.10 9.13 6.63
CA GLU A 79 -14.34 9.74 7.11
C GLU A 79 -15.60 9.07 6.53
N ASP A 80 -15.57 8.69 5.26
CA ASP A 80 -16.62 7.94 4.57
C ASP A 80 -15.97 6.88 3.67
N ALA A 81 -15.65 5.74 4.29
CA ALA A 81 -15.04 4.60 3.60
C ALA A 81 -16.06 3.74 2.83
N SER A 82 -17.33 4.15 2.71
CA SER A 82 -18.42 3.31 2.22
C SER A 82 -18.18 2.76 0.80
N MET A 83 -17.68 3.59 -0.12
CA MET A 83 -17.38 3.16 -1.50
C MET A 83 -16.28 2.09 -1.54
N ASN A 84 -15.23 2.25 -0.73
CA ASN A 84 -14.13 1.30 -0.64
C ASN A 84 -14.59 0.00 0.04
N LEU A 85 -15.34 0.09 1.14
CA LEU A 85 -15.90 -1.07 1.82
C LEU A 85 -16.81 -1.89 0.88
N ALA A 86 -17.65 -1.22 0.10
CA ALA A 86 -18.49 -1.88 -0.89
C ALA A 86 -17.67 -2.55 -2.01
N ALA A 87 -16.61 -1.91 -2.50
CA ALA A 87 -15.72 -2.48 -3.51
C ALA A 87 -15.00 -3.73 -2.98
N VAL A 88 -14.46 -3.66 -1.77
CA VAL A 88 -13.80 -4.79 -1.09
C VAL A 88 -14.78 -5.95 -0.87
N GLU A 89 -15.98 -5.68 -0.37
CA GLU A 89 -17.03 -6.68 -0.15
C GLU A 89 -17.42 -7.38 -1.45
N ASN A 90 -17.61 -6.62 -2.53
CA ASN A 90 -17.97 -7.17 -3.84
C ASN A 90 -16.86 -8.08 -4.39
N LEU A 91 -15.59 -7.68 -4.28
CA LEU A 91 -14.46 -8.52 -4.67
C LEU A 91 -14.39 -9.80 -3.83
N ALA A 92 -14.54 -9.69 -2.51
CA ALA A 92 -14.49 -10.84 -1.61
C ALA A 92 -15.60 -11.85 -1.90
N ARG A 93 -16.83 -11.39 -2.16
CA ARG A 93 -17.95 -12.25 -2.58
C ARG A 93 -17.74 -12.88 -3.94
N THR A 94 -17.24 -12.12 -4.91
CA THR A 94 -17.07 -12.58 -6.30
C THR A 94 -16.05 -13.72 -6.40
N PHE A 95 -14.93 -13.60 -5.69
CA PHE A 95 -13.86 -14.59 -5.76
C PHE A 95 -13.94 -15.67 -4.66
N GLY A 96 -14.57 -15.38 -3.53
CA GLY A 96 -14.83 -16.35 -2.44
C GLY A 96 -13.61 -16.75 -1.60
N ASN A 97 -12.41 -16.68 -2.17
CA ASN A 97 -11.17 -17.26 -1.63
C ASN A 97 -10.02 -16.26 -1.45
N LEU A 98 -10.29 -14.95 -1.51
CA LEU A 98 -9.25 -13.93 -1.40
C LEU A 98 -8.47 -14.05 -0.08
N ASP A 99 -7.16 -13.95 -0.19
CA ASP A 99 -6.23 -13.86 0.94
C ASP A 99 -6.00 -12.41 1.34
N VAL A 100 -5.82 -11.54 0.35
CA VAL A 100 -5.49 -10.13 0.56
C VAL A 100 -6.25 -9.25 -0.45
N VAL A 101 -6.75 -8.12 0.04
CA VAL A 101 -7.20 -7.01 -0.79
C VAL A 101 -6.36 -5.78 -0.46
N PHE A 102 -5.61 -5.28 -1.44
CA PHE A 102 -4.91 -4.02 -1.30
C PHE A 102 -5.84 -2.86 -1.66
N VAL A 103 -5.81 -1.80 -0.85
CA VAL A 103 -6.56 -0.56 -1.11
C VAL A 103 -5.57 0.59 -1.23
N GLU A 104 -5.35 1.07 -2.45
CA GLU A 104 -4.53 2.26 -2.69
C GLU A 104 -5.36 3.53 -2.48
N SER A 105 -4.87 4.45 -1.66
CA SER A 105 -5.48 5.78 -1.56
C SER A 105 -5.17 6.64 -2.78
N GLY A 106 -6.00 7.64 -3.07
CA GLY A 106 -5.55 8.78 -3.87
C GLY A 106 -4.37 9.45 -3.16
N GLY A 107 -3.48 10.10 -3.93
CA GLY A 107 -2.35 10.81 -3.34
C GLY A 107 -2.82 12.00 -2.49
N ASP A 108 -2.35 12.09 -1.23
CA ASP A 108 -2.84 13.07 -0.27
C ASP A 108 -1.70 13.66 0.59
N ASN A 109 -2.02 14.63 1.44
CA ASN A 109 -1.07 15.26 2.35
C ASN A 109 -0.68 14.33 3.53
N LEU A 110 0.31 14.77 4.32
CA LEU A 110 0.91 13.99 5.41
C LEU A 110 -0.05 13.63 6.56
N SER A 111 -1.27 14.21 6.60
CA SER A 111 -2.29 13.90 7.61
C SER A 111 -3.20 12.72 7.28
N ALA A 112 -3.14 12.22 6.03
CA ALA A 112 -4.01 11.13 5.58
C ALA A 112 -3.63 9.79 6.22
N THR A 113 -4.66 9.06 6.65
CA THR A 113 -4.57 7.72 7.26
C THR A 113 -5.85 6.96 6.95
N PHE A 114 -5.77 5.63 6.93
CA PHE A 114 -6.94 4.78 6.75
C PHE A 114 -7.75 4.66 8.04
N SER A 115 -9.06 4.53 7.92
CA SER A 115 -9.92 4.05 9.02
C SER A 115 -9.57 2.59 9.33
N PRO A 116 -9.51 2.19 10.61
CA PRO A 116 -9.43 0.78 11.01
C PRO A 116 -10.60 -0.06 10.48
N GLU A 117 -11.73 0.56 10.13
CA GLU A 117 -12.83 -0.15 9.49
C GLU A 117 -12.50 -0.59 8.07
N LEU A 118 -11.57 0.07 7.37
CA LEU A 118 -11.22 -0.24 5.98
C LEU A 118 -9.91 -1.04 5.84
N ALA A 119 -8.92 -0.79 6.71
CA ALA A 119 -7.61 -1.41 6.63
C ALA A 119 -7.22 -2.10 7.95
N ASP A 120 -6.85 -3.38 7.84
CA ASP A 120 -6.33 -4.17 8.96
C ASP A 120 -4.83 -3.89 9.19
N LEU A 121 -4.10 -3.59 8.09
CA LEU A 121 -2.73 -3.11 8.10
C LEU A 121 -2.57 -1.89 7.21
N THR A 122 -1.68 -0.98 7.60
CA THR A 122 -1.39 0.26 6.87
C THR A 122 0.08 0.37 6.47
N ILE A 123 0.31 0.56 5.17
CA ILE A 123 1.60 0.92 4.60
C ILE A 123 1.50 2.38 4.16
N TYR A 124 2.41 3.22 4.63
CA TYR A 124 2.52 4.61 4.18
C TYR A 124 3.78 4.79 3.35
N VAL A 125 3.64 5.34 2.15
CA VAL A 125 4.75 5.52 1.20
C VAL A 125 5.07 7.00 1.11
N ILE A 126 6.32 7.35 1.40
CA ILE A 126 6.93 8.64 1.05
C ILE A 126 8.08 8.39 0.08
N ASP A 127 8.63 9.43 -0.51
CA ASP A 127 9.79 9.29 -1.39
C ASP A 127 10.87 10.34 -1.11
N VAL A 128 12.12 9.98 -1.42
CA VAL A 128 13.30 10.82 -1.21
C VAL A 128 13.22 12.12 -2.02
N ALA A 129 12.64 12.09 -3.23
CA ALA A 129 12.52 13.27 -4.08
C ALA A 129 11.57 14.34 -3.53
N SER A 130 10.68 13.99 -2.59
CA SER A 130 9.87 14.97 -1.84
C SER A 130 10.70 15.78 -0.82
N GLY A 131 11.94 15.36 -0.58
CA GLY A 131 12.98 16.09 0.16
C GLY A 131 13.34 15.46 1.51
N GLU A 132 14.61 15.57 1.90
CA GLU A 132 15.20 14.99 3.11
C GLU A 132 14.41 15.28 4.40
N LYS A 133 13.78 16.45 4.49
CA LYS A 133 13.03 16.90 5.66
C LYS A 133 11.66 16.23 5.86
N ILE A 134 11.18 15.42 4.92
CA ILE A 134 9.82 14.86 4.97
C ILE A 134 9.59 14.04 6.25
N PRO A 135 10.48 13.11 6.68
CA PRO A 135 10.34 12.44 7.98
C PRO A 135 10.13 13.44 9.14
N ARG A 136 10.91 14.52 9.19
CA ARG A 136 10.81 15.56 10.26
C ARG A 136 9.47 16.29 10.28
N LYS A 137 8.78 16.40 9.14
CA LYS A 137 7.45 17.02 9.07
C LYS A 137 6.37 16.16 9.75
N GLY A 138 6.63 14.88 9.97
CA GLY A 138 5.76 13.98 10.71
C GLY A 138 4.43 13.73 10.03
N GLY A 139 3.36 13.64 10.82
CA GLY A 139 2.04 13.21 10.38
C GLY A 139 1.76 11.75 10.75
N PRO A 140 0.49 11.36 10.89
CA PRO A 140 0.10 10.04 11.34
C PRO A 140 0.53 8.92 10.36
N GLY A 141 0.64 9.18 9.06
CA GLY A 141 1.24 8.23 8.13
C GLY A 141 2.70 7.93 8.47
N ILE A 142 3.52 8.96 8.67
CA ILE A 142 4.95 8.80 9.01
C ILE A 142 5.15 8.24 10.41
N THR A 143 4.31 8.60 11.39
CA THR A 143 4.57 8.29 12.81
C THR A 143 3.81 7.07 13.31
N LYS A 144 2.68 6.70 12.69
CA LYS A 144 1.76 5.69 13.23
C LYS A 144 1.45 4.52 12.30
N SER A 145 1.70 4.63 10.99
CA SER A 145 1.49 3.50 10.07
C SER A 145 2.18 2.23 10.57
N ASP A 146 1.63 1.07 10.22
CA ASP A 146 2.22 -0.20 10.62
C ASP A 146 3.57 -0.41 9.94
N LEU A 147 3.68 0.02 8.67
CA LEU A 147 4.94 0.15 7.94
C LEU A 147 5.07 1.51 7.26
N LEU A 148 6.26 2.11 7.29
CA LEU A 148 6.62 3.26 6.44
C LEU A 148 7.58 2.80 5.36
N VAL A 149 7.33 3.19 4.12
CA VAL A 149 8.23 2.98 2.99
C VAL A 149 8.79 4.32 2.56
N ILE A 150 10.12 4.44 2.50
CA ILE A 150 10.84 5.60 1.99
C ILE A 150 11.44 5.22 0.64
N ASN A 151 10.67 5.47 -0.42
CA ASN A 151 10.93 5.02 -1.77
C ASN A 151 11.88 5.96 -2.54
N LYS A 152 12.37 5.49 -3.69
CA LYS A 152 13.21 6.22 -4.65
C LYS A 152 14.57 6.64 -4.08
N THR A 153 15.21 5.75 -3.33
CA THR A 153 16.56 6.01 -2.77
C THR A 153 17.61 6.33 -3.82
N ASP A 154 17.43 5.84 -5.04
CA ASP A 154 18.27 6.15 -6.20
C ASP A 154 18.29 7.64 -6.58
N LEU A 155 17.26 8.41 -6.19
CA LEU A 155 17.17 9.84 -6.49
C LEU A 155 17.86 10.73 -5.46
N ALA A 156 18.40 10.17 -4.37
CA ALA A 156 18.92 10.94 -3.24
C ALA A 156 19.97 12.00 -3.65
N GLU A 157 20.96 11.59 -4.44
CA GLU A 157 22.03 12.49 -4.93
C GLU A 157 21.46 13.61 -5.81
N LEU A 158 20.51 13.26 -6.70
CA LEU A 158 19.92 14.20 -7.66
C LEU A 158 19.11 15.33 -6.98
N VAL A 159 18.54 15.06 -5.81
CA VAL A 159 17.76 16.06 -5.05
C VAL A 159 18.52 16.62 -3.84
N GLY A 160 19.79 16.22 -3.65
CA GLY A 160 20.61 16.65 -2.52
C GLY A 160 20.08 16.18 -1.15
N ALA A 161 19.48 15.00 -1.09
CA ALA A 161 19.01 14.40 0.16
C ALA A 161 20.05 13.42 0.72
N ASN A 162 20.32 13.49 2.02
CA ASN A 162 21.17 12.54 2.70
C ASN A 162 20.32 11.43 3.36
N LEU A 163 20.52 10.19 2.93
CA LEU A 163 19.76 9.04 3.44
C LEU A 163 20.03 8.76 4.92
N ASP A 164 21.25 9.00 5.43
CA ASP A 164 21.57 8.83 6.86
C ASP A 164 20.82 9.83 7.74
N ILE A 165 20.60 11.05 7.24
CA ILE A 165 19.78 12.06 7.94
C ILE A 165 18.32 11.65 7.93
N MET A 166 17.80 11.20 6.78
CA MET A 166 16.43 10.69 6.68
C MET A 166 16.21 9.49 7.60
N ASP A 167 17.19 8.60 7.70
CA ASP A 167 17.20 7.42 8.56
C ASP A 167 17.13 7.83 10.05
N SER A 168 18.02 8.71 10.49
CA SER A 168 18.04 9.25 11.85
C SER A 168 16.73 9.95 12.22
N ASP A 169 16.18 10.76 11.32
CA ASP A 169 14.91 11.44 11.57
C ASP A 169 13.73 10.48 11.59
N THR A 170 13.74 9.46 10.74
CA THR A 170 12.68 8.45 10.70
C THR A 170 12.66 7.66 12.01
N ARG A 171 13.81 7.19 12.51
CA ARG A 171 13.90 6.54 13.83
C ARG A 171 13.36 7.43 14.94
N ARG A 172 13.73 8.72 14.95
CA ARG A 172 13.22 9.67 15.95
C ARG A 172 11.70 9.81 15.90
N MET A 173 11.11 9.82 14.71
CA MET A 173 9.67 10.04 14.53
C MET A 173 8.83 8.77 14.72
N ARG A 174 9.42 7.58 14.57
CA ARG A 174 8.72 6.28 14.63
C ARG A 174 9.02 5.45 15.86
N GLY A 175 10.10 5.73 16.59
CA GLY A 175 10.58 4.84 17.65
C GLY A 175 10.87 3.45 17.07
N GLU A 176 10.27 2.42 17.65
CA GLU A 176 10.46 1.02 17.26
C GLU A 176 9.58 0.58 16.07
N LYS A 177 8.69 1.45 15.55
CA LYS A 177 7.83 1.08 14.41
C LYS A 177 8.66 0.88 13.13
N PRO A 178 8.45 -0.20 12.38
CA PRO A 178 9.32 -0.54 11.26
C PRO A 178 9.17 0.45 10.11
N TYR A 179 10.24 0.62 9.36
CA TYR A 179 10.27 1.34 8.09
C TYR A 179 11.32 0.71 7.16
N VAL A 180 11.14 0.89 5.86
CA VAL A 180 12.00 0.30 4.83
C VAL A 180 12.37 1.40 3.83
N PHE A 181 13.66 1.53 3.54
CA PHE A 181 14.13 2.26 2.38
C PHE A 181 13.98 1.37 1.14
N SER A 182 13.45 1.92 0.04
CA SER A 182 13.24 1.13 -1.16
C SER A 182 13.59 1.87 -2.45
N ASN A 183 13.94 1.07 -3.44
CA ASN A 183 13.98 1.47 -4.84
C ASN A 183 13.24 0.40 -5.64
N LEU A 184 11.95 0.63 -5.85
CA LEU A 184 11.05 -0.31 -6.51
C LEU A 184 11.37 -0.55 -7.99
N ARG A 185 12.37 0.14 -8.56
CA ARG A 185 12.76 0.02 -9.97
C ARG A 185 13.92 -0.93 -10.18
N THR A 186 14.95 -0.87 -9.34
CA THR A 186 16.21 -1.60 -9.59
C THR A 186 16.70 -2.44 -8.42
N ASP A 187 16.04 -2.37 -7.25
CA ASP A 187 16.47 -3.11 -6.06
C ASP A 187 15.28 -3.80 -5.38
N ILE A 188 15.30 -5.13 -5.43
CA ILE A 188 14.22 -5.98 -4.90
C ILE A 188 14.31 -6.16 -3.37
N SER A 189 15.43 -5.82 -2.73
CA SER A 189 15.64 -6.06 -1.29
C SER A 189 14.55 -5.41 -0.44
N GLY A 190 14.30 -4.11 -0.66
CA GLY A 190 13.23 -3.38 0.02
C GLY A 190 11.84 -3.94 -0.28
N LEU A 191 11.58 -4.45 -1.49
CA LEU A 191 10.30 -5.11 -1.79
C LEU A 191 10.15 -6.40 -0.96
N ASN A 192 11.20 -7.22 -0.87
CA ASN A 192 11.16 -8.47 -0.09
C ASN A 192 10.89 -8.21 1.39
N GLU A 193 11.46 -7.15 1.97
CA GLU A 193 11.17 -6.73 3.34
C GLU A 193 9.69 -6.32 3.51
N ILE A 194 9.13 -5.59 2.54
CA ILE A 194 7.71 -5.20 2.56
C ILE A 194 6.80 -6.44 2.43
N ILE A 195 7.11 -7.38 1.53
CA ILE A 195 6.37 -8.65 1.39
C ILE A 195 6.42 -9.44 2.70
N SER A 196 7.61 -9.59 3.28
CA SER A 196 7.80 -10.30 4.55
C SER A 196 6.99 -9.67 5.67
N PHE A 197 6.95 -8.33 5.74
CA PHE A 197 6.10 -7.60 6.68
C PHE A 197 4.61 -7.94 6.49
N VAL A 198 4.09 -7.84 5.25
CA VAL A 198 2.67 -8.11 4.96
C VAL A 198 2.29 -9.56 5.29
N VAL A 199 3.13 -10.53 4.91
CA VAL A 199 2.89 -11.95 5.18
C VAL A 199 2.92 -12.24 6.68
N THR A 200 3.92 -11.72 7.40
CA THR A 200 4.11 -11.98 8.82
C THR A 200 3.05 -11.30 9.68
N GLN A 201 2.84 -10.00 9.50
CA GLN A 201 1.85 -9.24 10.28
C GLN A 201 0.41 -9.59 9.88
N GLY A 202 0.19 -9.93 8.61
CA GLY A 202 -1.09 -10.39 8.08
C GLY A 202 -1.38 -11.87 8.38
N MET A 203 -0.44 -12.60 8.98
CA MET A 203 -0.53 -14.04 9.25
C MET A 203 -0.96 -14.86 8.02
N LEU A 204 -0.45 -14.46 6.84
CA LEU A 204 -0.80 -15.10 5.59
C LEU A 204 -0.10 -16.45 5.48
N LYS A 205 -0.82 -17.45 4.96
CA LYS A 205 -0.26 -18.75 4.58
C LYS A 205 -0.30 -18.87 3.06
N SER A 206 0.83 -19.23 2.48
CA SER A 206 0.96 -19.50 1.04
C SER A 206 0.05 -20.66 0.60
N HIS A 207 -0.21 -20.78 -0.71
CA HIS A 207 -0.94 -21.91 -1.27
C HIS A 207 -0.31 -23.26 -0.91
N GLN A 208 1.03 -23.33 -0.86
CA GLN A 208 1.75 -24.54 -0.46
C GLN A 208 1.52 -24.89 1.01
N GLU A 209 1.63 -23.92 1.92
CA GLU A 209 1.38 -24.13 3.35
C GLU A 209 -0.07 -24.52 3.64
N LYS A 210 -1.02 -23.98 2.88
CA LYS A 210 -2.44 -24.37 2.97
C LYS A 210 -2.70 -25.79 2.48
N ALA A 211 -1.98 -26.25 1.45
CA ALA A 211 -2.12 -27.61 0.92
C ALA A 211 -1.54 -28.68 1.85
N LEU A 212 -0.62 -28.30 2.75
CA LEU A 212 0.04 -29.16 3.73
C LEU A 212 -0.69 -29.23 5.09
N ALA A 213 -1.69 -28.37 5.32
CA ALA A 213 -2.44 -28.25 6.57
C ALA A 213 -3.80 -28.95 6.49
#